data_AF-A0A370S1Q0-F1
#
_entry.id   AF-A0A370S1Q0-F1
#
_cell.length_a   1.000
_cell.length_b   1.000
_cell.length_c   1.000
_cell.angle_alpha   90.00
_cell.angle_beta   90.00
_cell.angle_gamma   90.00
#
_symmetry.space_group_name_H-M   'P 1'
#
loop_
_entity.id
_entity.type
_entity.pdbx_description
1 polymer ?
#
loop_
_entity_poly.entity_id
_entity_poly.type
_entity_poly.pdbx_seq_one_letter_code
_entity_poly.pdbx_strand_id
1 'polypeptide(L)'
;MRLKEHQLAEYFSYANGQLLWSGGFNKGKEAGSPRPDGYRIVNKFKVQYYVHRVIWCLHHGELLDGMQIDHINGNRLDNRIVNLRAVTAAENNKNLALSDANRIGVLGIQFNTKHGNFTARIRANRTLITLGTFGTLLDAVAARKSAELSFGFHPNHGRQPRAA
;
A
#
# COMPACT_ATOMS: atom_id res chain seq x y z
N MET A 1 -10.85 -15.07 -19.33
CA MET A 1 -11.62 -15.69 -18.23
C MET A 1 -10.93 -15.36 -16.92
N ARG A 2 -11.63 -14.76 -15.95
CA ARG A 2 -11.08 -14.51 -14.61
C ARG A 2 -11.30 -15.76 -13.76
N LEU A 3 -10.24 -16.26 -13.13
CA LEU A 3 -10.27 -17.44 -12.27
C LEU A 3 -10.90 -17.08 -10.93
N LYS A 4 -11.76 -17.95 -10.43
CA LYS A 4 -12.21 -17.97 -9.03
C LYS A 4 -11.12 -18.57 -8.15
N GLU A 5 -11.22 -18.34 -6.85
CA GLU A 5 -10.25 -18.81 -5.85
C GLU A 5 -9.90 -20.30 -5.98
N HIS A 6 -10.91 -21.18 -5.97
CA HIS A 6 -10.67 -22.63 -6.05
C HIS A 6 -9.87 -23.04 -7.29
N GLN A 7 -10.03 -22.29 -8.39
CA GLN A 7 -9.30 -22.53 -9.63
C GLN A 7 -7.86 -22.03 -9.54
N LEU A 8 -7.54 -21.04 -8.69
CA LEU A 8 -6.17 -20.55 -8.52
C LEU A 8 -5.27 -21.61 -7.88
N ALA A 9 -5.80 -22.42 -6.95
CA ALA A 9 -5.05 -23.49 -6.29
C ALA A 9 -4.61 -24.61 -7.24
N GLU A 10 -5.32 -24.81 -8.37
CA GLU A 10 -4.92 -25.75 -9.42
C GLU A 10 -3.62 -25.33 -10.12
N TYR A 11 -3.36 -24.02 -10.21
CA TYR A 11 -2.23 -23.47 -10.99
C TYR A 11 -1.11 -22.90 -10.13
N PHE A 12 -1.43 -22.51 -8.90
CA PHE A 12 -0.50 -21.84 -8.01
C PHE A 12 -0.49 -22.46 -6.62
N SER A 13 0.67 -22.39 -5.99
CA SER A 13 0.90 -22.74 -4.60
C SER A 13 1.64 -21.61 -3.91
N TYR A 14 1.63 -21.60 -2.58
CA TYR A 14 2.35 -20.63 -1.78
C TYR A 14 3.38 -21.31 -0.90
N ALA A 15 4.60 -20.80 -0.91
CA ALA A 15 5.65 -21.23 0.02
C ALA A 15 6.65 -20.09 0.25
N ASN A 16 7.14 -19.95 1.48
CA ASN A 16 8.23 -19.04 1.84
C ASN A 16 8.04 -17.58 1.39
N GLY A 17 6.80 -17.06 1.39
CA GLY A 17 6.52 -15.69 0.95
C GLY A 17 6.39 -15.50 -0.56
N GLN A 18 6.42 -16.59 -1.32
CA GLN A 18 6.38 -16.58 -2.78
C GLN A 18 5.19 -17.35 -3.30
N LEU A 19 4.62 -16.85 -4.40
CA LEU A 19 3.68 -17.61 -5.21
C LEU A 19 4.50 -18.48 -6.17
N LEU A 20 4.22 -19.78 -6.21
CA LEU A 20 4.92 -20.75 -7.05
C LEU A 20 3.95 -21.35 -8.08
N TRP A 21 4.47 -21.80 -9.22
CA TRP A 21 3.68 -22.59 -10.17
C TRP A 21 3.45 -24.02 -9.63
N SER A 22 2.21 -24.51 -9.67
CA SER A 22 1.87 -25.87 -9.21
C SER A 22 2.12 -26.97 -10.25
N GLY A 23 2.26 -26.60 -11.54
CA GLY A 23 2.40 -27.57 -12.63
C GLY A 23 3.09 -27.02 -13.88
N GLY A 24 3.31 -27.91 -14.84
CA GLY A 24 4.02 -27.63 -16.09
C GLY A 24 5.53 -27.46 -15.91
N PHE A 25 6.20 -26.94 -16.95
CA PHE A 25 7.66 -26.77 -17.00
C PHE A 25 8.22 -25.85 -15.89
N ASN A 26 7.38 -24.98 -15.34
CA ASN A 26 7.78 -24.03 -14.30
C ASN A 26 7.42 -24.48 -12.89
N LYS A 27 6.96 -25.72 -12.70
CA LYS A 27 6.55 -26.25 -11.39
C LYS A 27 7.61 -25.96 -10.32
N GLY A 28 7.17 -25.39 -9.19
CA GLY A 28 8.02 -25.02 -8.05
C GLY A 28 8.80 -23.70 -8.21
N LYS A 29 8.82 -23.08 -9.40
CA LYS A 29 9.46 -21.77 -9.61
C LYS A 29 8.54 -20.63 -9.19
N GLU A 30 9.11 -19.51 -8.77
CA GLU A 30 8.37 -18.30 -8.45
C GLU A 30 7.57 -17.81 -9.65
N ALA A 31 6.29 -17.55 -9.43
CA ALA A 31 5.34 -17.14 -10.44
C ALA A 31 5.37 -15.62 -10.65
N GLY A 32 5.25 -15.24 -11.92
CA GLY A 32 5.13 -13.83 -12.32
C GLY A 32 6.45 -13.09 -12.45
N SER A 33 6.37 -11.76 -12.56
CA SER A 33 7.50 -10.84 -12.67
C SER A 33 7.20 -9.51 -11.98
N PRO A 34 8.22 -8.81 -11.45
CA PRO A 34 8.05 -7.46 -10.89
C PRO A 34 7.74 -6.43 -11.98
N ARG A 35 6.97 -5.41 -11.61
CA ARG A 35 6.65 -4.22 -12.40
C ARG A 35 7.38 -2.98 -11.86
N PRO A 36 7.52 -1.91 -12.66
CA PRO A 36 8.11 -0.64 -12.22
C PRO A 36 7.38 0.01 -11.03
N ASP A 37 6.09 -0.27 -10.83
CA ASP A 37 5.30 0.24 -9.69
C ASP A 37 5.57 -0.52 -8.37
N GLY A 38 6.47 -1.51 -8.41
CA GLY A 38 6.89 -2.32 -7.27
C GLY A 38 6.01 -3.54 -7.00
N TYR A 39 4.93 -3.76 -7.76
CA TYR A 39 4.13 -4.98 -7.62
C TYR A 39 4.69 -6.12 -8.47
N ARG A 40 4.49 -7.35 -8.01
CA ARG A 40 4.67 -8.56 -8.83
C ARG A 40 3.34 -8.98 -9.45
N ILE A 41 3.35 -9.31 -10.74
CA ILE A 41 2.17 -9.78 -11.48
C ILE A 41 2.43 -11.13 -12.13
N VAL A 42 1.38 -11.93 -12.30
CA VAL A 42 1.41 -13.18 -13.06
C VAL A 42 0.29 -13.19 -14.10
N ASN A 43 0.59 -13.73 -15.29
CA ASN A 43 -0.40 -13.86 -16.36
C ASN A 43 -0.88 -15.32 -16.45
N LYS A 44 -2.19 -15.52 -16.48
CA LYS A 44 -2.82 -16.83 -16.69
C LYS A 44 -4.13 -16.67 -17.45
N PHE A 45 -4.34 -17.48 -18.49
CA PHE A 45 -5.52 -17.41 -19.37
C PHE A 45 -5.84 -16.01 -19.92
N LYS A 46 -4.79 -15.31 -20.39
CA LYS A 46 -4.86 -13.92 -20.90
C LYS A 46 -5.36 -12.90 -19.88
N VAL A 47 -5.35 -13.24 -18.59
CA VAL A 47 -5.68 -12.33 -17.48
C VAL A 47 -4.43 -12.11 -16.64
N GLN A 48 -4.21 -10.86 -16.26
CA GLN A 48 -3.15 -10.45 -15.36
C GLN A 48 -3.67 -10.45 -13.91
N TYR A 49 -2.91 -11.06 -13.00
CA TYR A 49 -3.22 -11.10 -11.58
C TYR A 49 -2.07 -10.49 -10.78
N TYR A 50 -2.39 -9.68 -9.77
CA TYR A 50 -1.42 -9.25 -8.78
C TYR A 50 -1.08 -10.42 -7.84
N VAL A 51 0.21 -10.69 -7.67
CA VAL A 51 0.68 -11.85 -6.90
C VAL A 51 0.20 -11.80 -5.45
N HIS A 52 0.27 -10.64 -4.79
CA HIS A 52 -0.24 -10.48 -3.42
C HIS A 52 -1.73 -10.81 -3.28
N ARG A 53 -2.55 -10.55 -4.31
CA ARG A 53 -3.98 -10.89 -4.30
C ARG A 53 -4.21 -12.38 -4.46
N VAL A 54 -3.44 -13.03 -5.34
CA VAL A 54 -3.50 -14.48 -5.51
C VAL A 54 -3.10 -15.17 -4.22
N ILE A 55 -2.00 -14.72 -3.59
CA ILE A 55 -1.54 -15.25 -2.29
C ILE A 55 -2.63 -15.08 -1.23
N TRP A 56 -3.23 -13.89 -1.11
CA TRP A 56 -4.34 -13.67 -0.19
C TRP A 56 -5.49 -14.66 -0.43
N CYS A 57 -5.90 -14.82 -1.69
CA CYS A 57 -6.96 -15.75 -2.06
C CYS A 57 -6.62 -17.21 -1.70
N LEU A 58 -5.38 -17.66 -1.88
CA LEU A 58 -5.00 -19.02 -1.50
C LEU A 58 -5.09 -19.29 0.02
N HIS A 59 -5.03 -18.25 0.86
CA HIS A 59 -5.06 -18.39 2.32
C HIS A 59 -6.42 -18.07 2.96
N HIS A 60 -7.13 -17.07 2.44
CA HIS A 60 -8.31 -16.49 3.07
C HIS A 60 -9.53 -16.47 2.15
N GLY A 61 -9.32 -16.81 0.88
CA GLY A 61 -10.33 -16.79 -0.15
C GLY A 61 -10.65 -15.45 -0.79
N GLU A 62 -11.83 -15.36 -1.39
CA GLU A 62 -12.22 -14.18 -2.15
C GLU A 62 -12.23 -12.91 -1.28
N LEU A 63 -11.65 -11.84 -1.84
CA LEU A 63 -11.63 -10.54 -1.18
C LEU A 63 -12.99 -9.87 -1.36
N LEU A 64 -13.59 -9.41 -0.26
CA LEU A 64 -14.85 -8.67 -0.27
C LEU A 64 -14.78 -7.43 -1.17
N ASP A 65 -15.92 -7.07 -1.76
CA ASP A 65 -16.02 -5.89 -2.61
C ASP A 65 -15.63 -4.62 -1.86
N GLY A 66 -14.86 -3.76 -2.53
CA GLY A 66 -14.34 -2.51 -1.95
C GLY A 66 -13.10 -2.67 -1.05
N MET A 67 -12.67 -3.89 -0.75
CA MET A 67 -11.42 -4.14 -0.02
C MET A 67 -10.21 -4.19 -0.96
N GLN A 68 -9.05 -3.88 -0.40
CA GLN A 68 -7.73 -3.92 -1.02
C GLN A 68 -6.78 -4.72 -0.14
N ILE A 69 -5.74 -5.29 -0.74
CA ILE A 69 -4.66 -5.92 0.01
C ILE A 69 -3.55 -4.89 0.18
N ASP A 70 -3.27 -4.52 1.42
CA ASP A 70 -2.18 -3.62 1.80
C ASP A 70 -0.98 -4.42 2.31
N HIS A 71 0.22 -3.92 2.00
CA HIS A 71 1.48 -4.41 2.51
C HIS A 71 1.82 -3.60 3.77
N ILE A 72 1.79 -4.24 4.94
CA ILE A 72 1.96 -3.58 6.25
C ILE A 72 3.27 -2.78 6.29
N ASN A 73 4.37 -3.39 5.83
CA ASN A 73 5.68 -2.73 5.76
C ASN A 73 5.84 -1.76 4.56
N GLY A 74 4.86 -1.69 3.66
CA GLY A 74 4.90 -0.86 2.46
C GLY A 74 5.80 -1.38 1.33
N ASN A 75 6.45 -2.54 1.48
CA ASN A 75 7.21 -3.20 0.43
C ASN A 75 6.30 -4.13 -0.37
N ARG A 76 5.89 -3.67 -1.56
CA ARG A 76 4.98 -4.36 -2.48
C ARG A 76 5.52 -5.70 -3.03
N LEU A 77 6.81 -5.98 -2.88
CA LEU A 77 7.42 -7.26 -3.27
C LEU A 77 7.50 -8.26 -2.11
N ASP A 78 7.32 -7.81 -0.86
CA ASP A 78 7.28 -8.70 0.30
C ASP A 78 5.87 -9.28 0.46
N ASN A 79 5.63 -10.38 -0.25
CA ASN A 79 4.33 -11.04 -0.29
C ASN A 79 4.17 -12.15 0.76
N ARG A 80 4.93 -12.09 1.87
CA ARG A 80 4.69 -12.95 3.03
C ARG A 80 3.29 -12.69 3.57
N ILE A 81 2.52 -13.75 3.87
CA ILE A 81 1.12 -13.61 4.29
C ILE A 81 0.99 -12.75 5.56
N VAL A 82 1.96 -12.86 6.47
CA VAL A 82 2.07 -12.03 7.70
C VAL A 82 2.28 -10.53 7.43
N ASN A 83 2.66 -10.15 6.22
CA ASN A 83 2.84 -8.77 5.78
C ASN A 83 1.64 -8.24 4.97
N LEU A 84 0.63 -9.08 4.69
CA LEU A 84 -0.55 -8.71 3.93
C LEU A 84 -1.75 -8.54 4.85
N ARG A 85 -2.61 -7.56 4.53
CA ARG A 85 -3.91 -7.38 5.20
C ARG A 85 -4.97 -6.89 4.24
N ALA A 86 -6.21 -7.36 4.42
CA ALA A 86 -7.38 -6.77 3.76
C ALA A 86 -7.77 -5.49 4.47
N VAL A 87 -7.85 -4.39 3.73
CA VAL A 87 -8.18 -3.06 4.22
C VAL A 87 -9.07 -2.32 3.23
N THR A 88 -9.82 -1.35 3.71
CA THR A 88 -10.47 -0.35 2.86
C THR A 88 -9.45 0.59 2.23
N ALA A 89 -9.84 1.27 1.15
CA ALA A 89 -8.99 2.33 0.56
C ALA A 89 -8.63 3.45 1.56
N ALA A 90 -9.54 3.76 2.50
CA ALA A 90 -9.31 4.78 3.51
C ALA A 90 -8.22 4.35 4.52
N GLU A 91 -8.23 3.10 4.94
CA GLU A 91 -7.21 2.53 5.82
C GLU A 91 -5.86 2.37 5.12
N ASN A 92 -5.86 1.93 3.85
CA ASN A 92 -4.64 1.85 3.04
C ASN A 92 -3.94 3.23 2.94
N ASN A 93 -4.73 4.30 2.75
CA ASN A 93 -4.19 5.67 2.70
C ASN A 93 -3.55 6.12 4.03
N LYS A 94 -3.92 5.53 5.17
CA LYS A 94 -3.24 5.77 6.45
C LYS A 94 -1.85 5.12 6.52
N ASN A 95 -1.50 4.30 5.55
CA ASN A 95 -0.18 3.68 5.37
C ASN A 95 0.49 4.18 4.07
N LEU A 96 0.19 5.39 3.59
CA LEU A 96 0.79 5.93 2.37
C LEU A 96 2.25 6.39 2.58
N ALA A 97 3.09 6.20 1.57
CA ALA A 97 4.45 6.76 1.52
C ALA A 97 4.45 8.23 1.06
N LEU A 98 5.56 8.93 1.28
CA LEU A 98 5.82 10.21 0.64
C LEU A 98 5.92 10.04 -0.89
N SER A 99 5.49 11.08 -1.61
CA SER A 99 5.76 11.21 -3.04
C SER A 99 7.15 11.83 -3.24
N ASP A 100 7.85 11.45 -4.30
CA ASP A 100 9.12 12.07 -4.73
C ASP A 100 8.98 13.57 -5.01
N ALA A 101 7.76 14.06 -5.26
CA ALA A 101 7.47 15.48 -5.45
C ALA A 101 7.35 16.26 -4.12
N ASN A 102 7.26 15.59 -2.97
CA ASN A 102 7.14 16.26 -1.68
C ASN A 102 8.48 16.90 -1.29
N ARG A 103 8.51 18.24 -1.26
CA ARG A 103 9.71 19.02 -0.94
C ARG A 103 9.89 19.31 0.55
N ILE A 104 8.84 19.15 1.35
CA ILE A 104 8.84 19.45 2.79
C ILE A 104 9.29 18.22 3.61
N GLY A 105 9.16 17.02 3.05
CA GLY A 105 9.45 15.76 3.73
C GLY A 105 8.34 15.29 4.66
N VAL A 106 7.18 15.96 4.67
CA VAL A 106 6.03 15.61 5.52
C VAL A 106 4.73 15.74 4.72
N LEU A 107 3.86 14.73 4.82
CA LEU A 107 2.56 14.73 4.15
C LEU A 107 1.60 15.75 4.79
N GLY A 108 0.80 16.40 3.96
CA GLY A 108 -0.24 17.31 4.43
C GLY A 108 0.25 18.68 4.91
N ILE A 109 1.54 18.99 4.77
CA ILE A 109 2.07 20.33 5.03
C ILE A 109 2.31 21.04 3.70
N GLN A 110 1.92 22.30 3.62
CA GLN A 110 2.14 23.17 2.47
C GLN A 110 2.71 24.50 2.93
N PHE A 111 3.76 25.00 2.26
CA PHE A 111 4.29 26.32 2.49
C PHE A 111 3.59 27.34 1.59
N ASN A 112 3.06 28.39 2.20
CA ASN A 112 2.48 29.51 1.50
C ASN A 112 3.55 30.58 1.29
N THR A 113 4.05 30.69 0.06
CA THR A 113 5.12 31.64 -0.29
C THR A 113 4.72 33.10 -0.15
N LYS A 114 3.42 33.43 -0.31
CA LYS A 114 2.92 34.79 -0.18
C LYS A 114 2.93 35.29 1.26
N HIS A 115 2.61 34.41 2.21
CA HIS A 115 2.48 34.77 3.63
C HIS A 115 3.63 34.25 4.50
N GLY A 116 4.57 33.50 3.92
CA GLY A 116 5.71 32.93 4.65
C GLY A 116 5.31 31.96 5.75
N ASN A 117 4.18 31.26 5.62
CA ASN A 117 3.64 30.39 6.67
C ASN A 117 3.33 28.97 6.16
N PHE A 118 3.14 28.04 7.09
CA PHE A 118 2.90 26.63 6.82
C PHE A 118 1.47 26.25 7.18
N THR A 119 0.72 25.70 6.22
CA THR A 119 -0.61 25.13 6.50
C THR A 119 -0.48 23.62 6.67
N ALA A 120 -0.98 23.09 7.78
CA ALA A 120 -1.09 21.65 8.02
C ALA A 120 -2.53 21.17 7.81
N ARG A 121 -2.71 20.06 7.08
CA ARG A 121 -4.00 19.43 6.81
C ARG A 121 -3.92 17.92 6.95
N ILE A 122 -5.04 17.27 7.24
CA ILE A 122 -5.16 15.81 7.32
C ILE A 122 -6.46 15.32 6.69
N ARG A 123 -6.40 14.21 5.95
CA ARG A 123 -7.60 13.51 5.48
C ARG A 123 -7.95 12.42 6.49
N ALA A 124 -9.06 12.59 7.19
CA ALA A 124 -9.59 11.59 8.12
C ALA A 124 -11.12 11.56 7.97
N ASN A 125 -11.73 10.40 8.21
CA ASN A 125 -13.19 10.23 8.13
C ASN A 125 -13.82 10.77 6.83
N ARG A 126 -13.13 10.54 5.69
CA ARG A 126 -13.51 10.99 4.35
C ARG A 126 -13.48 12.51 4.10
N THR A 127 -13.04 13.30 5.08
CA THR A 127 -12.99 14.77 5.00
C THR A 127 -11.56 15.28 5.09
N LEU A 128 -11.26 16.39 4.42
CA LEU A 128 -10.01 17.13 4.59
C LEU A 128 -10.17 18.13 5.74
N ILE A 129 -9.40 17.95 6.81
CA ILE A 129 -9.41 18.77 8.01
C ILE A 129 -8.17 19.68 7.96
N THR A 130 -8.37 20.98 8.10
CA THR A 130 -7.26 21.93 8.31
C THR A 130 -6.92 21.94 9.80
N LEU A 131 -5.67 21.59 10.12
CA LEU A 131 -5.17 21.54 11.49
C LEU A 131 -4.73 22.92 11.99
N GLY A 132 -4.38 23.80 11.05
CA GLY A 132 -4.01 25.18 11.33
C GLY A 132 -3.01 25.74 10.31
N THR A 133 -2.67 27.01 10.54
CA THR A 133 -1.60 27.71 9.84
C THR A 133 -0.59 28.19 10.87
N PHE A 134 0.69 27.96 10.60
CA PHE A 134 1.78 28.11 11.57
C PHE A 134 2.91 28.95 10.96
N GLY A 135 3.60 29.73 11.80
CA GLY A 135 4.75 30.52 11.36
C GLY A 135 5.98 29.67 11.06
N THR A 136 6.11 28.49 11.69
CA THR A 136 7.27 27.61 11.53
C THR A 136 6.87 26.25 10.97
N LEU A 137 7.82 25.59 10.29
CA LEU A 137 7.65 24.22 9.83
C LEU A 137 7.48 23.26 11.03
N LEU A 138 8.24 23.48 12.10
CA LEU A 138 8.24 22.62 13.28
C LEU A 138 6.84 22.54 13.92
N ASP A 139 6.17 23.69 14.09
CA ASP A 139 4.83 23.74 14.68
C ASP A 139 3.80 23.03 13.78
N ALA A 140 3.90 23.23 12.47
CA ALA A 140 3.04 22.53 11.51
C ALA A 140 3.25 21.01 11.55
N VAL A 141 4.51 20.55 11.69
CA VAL A 141 4.84 19.13 11.83
C VAL A 141 4.32 18.57 13.14
N ALA A 142 4.48 19.28 14.25
CA ALA A 142 3.97 18.86 15.55
C ALA A 142 2.45 18.68 15.52
N ALA A 143 1.71 19.66 14.99
CA ALA A 143 0.27 19.57 14.81
C ALA A 143 -0.13 18.39 13.92
N ARG A 144 0.60 18.20 12.80
CA ARG A 144 0.38 17.09 11.87
C ARG A 144 0.59 15.72 12.52
N LYS A 145 1.68 15.53 13.27
CA LYS A 145 2.00 14.27 13.95
C LYS A 145 1.06 13.95 15.10
N SER A 146 0.64 14.95 15.87
CA SER A 146 -0.40 14.80 16.89
C SER A 146 -1.73 14.32 16.30
N ALA A 147 -2.14 14.90 15.15
CA ALA A 147 -3.34 14.48 14.44
C ALA A 147 -3.22 13.05 13.88
N GLU A 148 -2.06 12.67 13.33
CA GLU A 148 -1.81 11.30 12.85
C GLU A 148 -2.05 10.26 13.95
N LEU A 149 -1.53 10.50 15.16
CA LEU A 149 -1.77 9.65 16.32
C LEU A 149 -3.26 9.59 16.67
N SER A 150 -3.92 10.74 16.76
CA SER A 150 -5.33 10.86 17.14
C SER A 150 -6.28 10.15 16.16
N PHE A 151 -5.96 10.16 14.86
CA PHE A 151 -6.74 9.50 13.83
C PHE A 151 -6.28 8.07 13.50
N GLY A 152 -5.33 7.52 14.27
CA GLY A 152 -4.86 6.15 14.12
C GLY A 152 -4.16 5.87 12.79
N PHE A 153 -3.26 6.77 12.37
CA PHE A 153 -2.41 6.55 11.20
C PHE A 153 -1.33 5.51 11.50
N HIS A 154 -0.92 4.78 10.46
CA HIS A 154 0.12 3.77 10.61
C HIS A 154 1.47 4.43 10.90
N PRO A 155 2.36 3.85 11.72
CA PRO A 155 3.70 4.40 11.97
C PRO A 155 4.54 4.59 10.69
N ASN A 156 4.28 3.80 9.65
CA ASN A 156 4.95 3.93 8.34
C ASN A 156 4.34 5.03 7.44
N HIS A 157 3.37 5.80 7.92
CA HIS A 157 2.77 6.89 7.14
C HIS A 157 3.78 8.00 6.89
N GLY A 158 3.95 8.38 5.63
CA GLY A 158 4.98 9.31 5.21
C GLY A 158 6.38 8.70 5.20
N ARG A 159 6.52 7.37 5.13
CA ARG A 159 7.81 6.73 4.84
C ARG A 159 8.40 7.26 3.53
N GLN A 160 9.72 7.26 3.41
CA GLN A 160 10.38 7.63 2.16
C GLN A 160 9.96 6.68 1.03
N PRO A 161 9.77 7.20 -0.19
CA PRO A 161 9.61 6.34 -1.36
C PRO A 161 10.87 5.49 -1.53
N ARG A 162 10.70 4.31 -2.12
CA ARG A 162 11.83 3.44 -2.43
C ARG A 162 12.70 4.16 -3.46
N ALA A 163 14.00 4.27 -3.22
CA ALA A 163 14.93 4.74 -4.24
C ALA A 163 14.77 3.86 -5.49
N ALA A 164 14.67 4.50 -6.65
CA ALA A 164 14.57 3.85 -7.95
C ALA A 164 15.81 2.98 -8.23
#